data_AF-A0A0B6S5N0-F1
#
_entry.id   AF-A0A0B6S5N0-F1
#
_cell.length_a   1.000
_cell.length_b   1.000
_cell.length_c   1.000
_cell.angle_alpha   90.00
_cell.angle_beta   90.00
_cell.angle_gamma   90.00
#
_symmetry.space_group_name_H-M   'P 1'
#
loop_
_entity.id
_entity.type
_entity.pdbx_description
1 polymer ?
#
loop_
_entity_poly.entity_id
_entity_poly.type
_entity_poly.pdbx_seq_one_letter_code
_entity_poly.pdbx_strand_id
1 'polypeptide(L)'
;MTDPITLTAPDNPLHVLVVDDIGASRAETASQVRAAGHHVIEADSGRAALAVVEATTVDLVLLDLLMPDMDGFEATRRLRASHERAWLPIVVMSSLHGAEHFVRAVEEGADDYLVKPVDGALLAAKIRNIGHVLDLQSRVANLAAHNRELFDHVGDAVLTIEDGTRICDANAAGYALLGLDALPDDGAPLDALLPAELAERLRADTPPAACQALVRGPSGDTFPADIRISRWRTSAHPRVSLVIRDLTEQRRLDRLKDDFLSTVSHELRTPLTSVKGAVDLLAGGAAGVLPAPAQKLVDIARRNGERLGRLIDDVLDVAKLEADRMTLQRRACALDGLVDEALAANLDYARRVGVHLARVGARFDCEVWVDPDRFLQVMANLLSNAIKNSPAGSTVEIRGTRDGVRARIAVRDHGGGIPEAFRARIFEKFSQADERDRRVGTGTGLGLHITQVLVERMHGMVGVVSTPGHGAEFRVDLPTGDAAAVLPPARPTAFVIDPDAAARARITAALAPRFATLAAADPEALAAAAITAPALVVADPSRGRDAPEAVARRLREIAGPAPILLYTDDVSAAATAIAADRLPKRGTDDDALLRAARRIAHPDGGPHR
;
A
#
# COMPACT_ATOMS: atom_id res chain seq x y z
N MET A 1 -3.67 -0.83 -29.08
CA MET A 1 -3.97 -1.52 -30.35
C MET A 1 -3.69 -2.99 -30.08
N THR A 2 -4.74 -3.75 -29.80
CA THR A 2 -4.69 -5.21 -29.68
C THR A 2 -4.64 -5.78 -31.09
N ASP A 3 -3.63 -6.60 -31.39
CA ASP A 3 -3.59 -7.35 -32.64
C ASP A 3 -4.89 -8.15 -32.81
N PRO A 4 -5.46 -8.20 -34.03
CA PRO A 4 -6.63 -9.02 -34.28
C PRO A 4 -6.27 -10.47 -33.97
N ILE A 5 -7.12 -11.14 -33.17
CA ILE A 5 -7.05 -12.59 -32.94
C ILE A 5 -7.12 -13.24 -34.32
N THR A 6 -5.95 -13.67 -34.82
CA THR A 6 -5.88 -14.43 -36.05
C THR A 6 -6.25 -15.85 -35.67
N LEU A 7 -7.45 -16.29 -36.04
CA LEU A 7 -7.88 -17.68 -35.90
C LEU A 7 -7.00 -18.52 -36.85
N THR A 8 -5.83 -18.93 -36.39
CA THR A 8 -5.04 -19.99 -37.04
C THR A 8 -5.82 -21.29 -36.95
N ALA A 9 -5.79 -22.09 -38.02
CA ALA A 9 -6.44 -23.39 -38.08
C ALA A 9 -6.00 -24.27 -36.89
N PRO A 10 -6.87 -25.16 -36.37
CA PRO A 10 -6.50 -26.03 -35.27
C PRO A 10 -5.47 -27.03 -35.81
N ASP A 11 -4.27 -27.02 -35.24
CA ASP A 11 -3.15 -27.86 -35.68
C ASP A 11 -3.31 -29.35 -35.30
N ASN A 12 -4.39 -29.72 -34.59
CA ASN A 12 -4.54 -31.07 -34.05
C ASN A 12 -5.55 -31.90 -34.87
N PRO A 13 -5.16 -33.11 -35.33
CA PRO A 13 -6.06 -33.99 -36.07
C PRO A 13 -7.17 -34.55 -35.15
N LEU A 14 -8.42 -34.30 -35.51
CA LEU A 14 -9.60 -34.84 -34.82
C LEU A 14 -9.77 -36.35 -35.06
N HIS A 15 -10.37 -37.03 -34.09
CA HIS A 15 -10.87 -38.40 -34.18
C HIS A 15 -12.32 -38.38 -34.67
N VAL A 16 -12.51 -38.60 -35.96
CA VAL A 16 -13.81 -38.53 -36.63
C VAL A 16 -14.38 -39.94 -36.81
N LEU A 17 -15.54 -40.19 -36.22
CA LEU A 17 -16.30 -41.43 -36.39
C LEU A 17 -17.18 -41.34 -37.63
N VAL A 18 -16.90 -42.16 -38.64
CA VAL A 18 -17.71 -42.26 -39.87
C VAL A 18 -18.62 -43.48 -39.75
N VAL A 19 -19.93 -43.23 -39.79
CA VAL A 19 -20.96 -44.25 -39.60
C VAL A 19 -21.82 -44.34 -40.86
N ASP A 20 -21.80 -45.49 -41.52
CA ASP A 20 -22.54 -45.75 -42.76
C ASP A 20 -22.61 -47.27 -42.98
N ASP A 21 -23.79 -47.82 -43.29
CA ASP A 21 -23.98 -49.26 -43.52
C ASP A 21 -23.44 -49.72 -44.88
N ILE A 22 -23.38 -48.82 -45.85
CA ILE A 22 -22.86 -49.07 -47.18
C ILE A 22 -21.33 -48.91 -47.17
N GLY A 23 -20.62 -50.04 -47.19
CA GLY A 23 -19.15 -50.05 -47.10
C GLY A 23 -18.42 -49.18 -48.12
N ALA A 24 -18.94 -49.03 -49.35
CA ALA A 24 -18.35 -48.16 -50.36
C ALA A 24 -18.47 -46.66 -49.99
N SER A 25 -19.65 -46.23 -49.53
CA SER A 25 -19.92 -44.85 -49.08
C SER A 25 -19.12 -44.52 -47.82
N ARG A 26 -19.04 -45.47 -46.87
CA ARG A 26 -18.19 -45.37 -45.68
C ARG A 26 -16.73 -45.17 -46.04
N ALA A 27 -16.18 -45.99 -46.94
CA ALA A 27 -14.79 -45.94 -47.35
C ALA A 27 -14.45 -44.63 -48.08
N GLU A 28 -15.36 -44.13 -48.92
CA GLU A 28 -15.21 -42.83 -49.59
C GLU A 28 -15.15 -41.68 -48.58
N THR A 29 -16.13 -41.58 -47.68
CA THR A 29 -16.18 -40.54 -46.65
C THR A 29 -14.95 -40.63 -45.74
N ALA A 30 -14.57 -41.84 -45.32
CA ALA A 30 -13.36 -42.08 -44.53
C ALA A 30 -12.09 -41.63 -45.27
N SER A 31 -12.00 -41.86 -46.59
CA SER A 31 -10.88 -41.37 -47.38
C SER A 31 -10.84 -39.85 -47.47
N GLN A 32 -11.99 -39.18 -47.59
CA GLN A 32 -12.07 -37.72 -47.61
C GLN A 32 -11.66 -37.11 -46.25
N VAL A 33 -12.09 -37.71 -45.13
CA VAL A 33 -11.68 -37.27 -43.78
C VAL A 33 -10.18 -37.43 -43.57
N ARG A 34 -9.59 -38.56 -43.99
CA ARG A 34 -8.13 -38.77 -43.94
C ARG A 34 -7.38 -37.78 -44.83
N ALA A 35 -7.90 -37.47 -46.02
CA ALA A 35 -7.33 -36.47 -46.92
C ALA A 35 -7.39 -35.05 -46.33
N ALA A 36 -8.38 -34.76 -45.48
CA ALA A 36 -8.46 -33.53 -44.70
C ALA A 36 -7.49 -33.49 -43.50
N GLY A 37 -6.73 -34.56 -43.27
CA GLY A 37 -5.69 -34.62 -42.23
C GLY A 37 -6.17 -35.13 -40.87
N HIS A 38 -7.34 -35.77 -40.79
CA HIS A 38 -7.93 -36.24 -39.54
C HIS A 38 -7.87 -37.77 -39.38
N HIS A 39 -7.97 -38.24 -38.14
CA HIS A 39 -8.05 -39.66 -37.81
C HIS A 39 -9.48 -40.15 -38.03
N VAL A 40 -9.61 -41.36 -38.58
CA VAL A 40 -10.92 -41.95 -38.87
C VAL A 40 -11.13 -43.22 -38.07
N ILE A 41 -12.29 -43.28 -37.44
CA ILE A 41 -12.86 -44.48 -36.83
C ILE A 41 -14.10 -44.84 -37.66
N GLU A 42 -14.29 -46.11 -37.98
CA GLU A 42 -15.38 -46.54 -38.87
C GLU A 42 -16.38 -47.40 -38.09
N ALA A 43 -17.67 -47.18 -38.33
CA ALA A 43 -18.75 -48.03 -37.84
C ALA A 43 -19.76 -48.30 -38.96
N ASP A 44 -20.32 -49.51 -38.99
CA ASP A 44 -21.25 -49.96 -40.04
C ASP A 44 -22.73 -49.88 -39.65
N SER A 45 -23.02 -49.40 -38.45
CA SER A 45 -24.38 -49.32 -37.92
C SER A 45 -24.46 -48.33 -36.77
N GLY A 46 -25.65 -47.80 -36.50
CA GLY A 46 -25.89 -46.93 -35.34
C GLY A 46 -25.54 -47.60 -34.00
N ARG A 47 -25.74 -48.92 -33.89
CA ARG A 47 -25.35 -49.70 -32.70
C ARG A 47 -23.84 -49.79 -32.53
N ALA A 48 -23.11 -50.05 -33.61
CA ALA A 48 -21.65 -50.05 -33.57
C ALA A 48 -21.10 -48.66 -33.24
N ALA A 49 -21.72 -47.59 -33.76
CA ALA A 49 -21.35 -46.23 -33.45
C ALA A 49 -21.47 -45.90 -31.95
N LEU A 50 -22.60 -46.28 -31.32
CA LEU A 50 -22.77 -46.12 -29.87
C LEU A 50 -21.68 -46.83 -29.07
N ALA A 51 -21.36 -48.09 -29.43
CA ALA A 51 -20.32 -48.85 -28.76
C ALA A 51 -18.92 -48.23 -28.93
N VAL A 52 -18.63 -47.65 -30.10
CA VAL A 52 -17.36 -46.95 -30.37
C VAL A 52 -17.22 -45.70 -29.51
N VAL A 53 -18.27 -44.87 -29.43
CA VAL A 53 -18.26 -43.64 -28.63
C VAL A 53 -18.10 -43.95 -27.13
N GLU A 54 -18.67 -45.06 -26.65
CA GLU A 54 -18.47 -45.50 -25.26
C GLU A 54 -17.05 -46.03 -24.99
N ALA A 55 -16.42 -46.67 -25.98
CA ALA A 55 -15.15 -47.36 -25.82
C ALA A 55 -13.91 -46.48 -26.13
N THR A 56 -14.08 -45.42 -26.90
CA THR A 56 -12.96 -44.63 -27.46
C THR A 56 -13.28 -43.13 -27.49
N THR A 57 -12.25 -42.30 -27.58
CA THR A 57 -12.40 -40.85 -27.74
C THR A 57 -12.78 -40.50 -29.17
N VAL A 58 -13.92 -39.82 -29.32
CA VAL A 58 -14.45 -39.34 -30.60
C VAL A 58 -14.69 -37.84 -30.47
N ASP A 59 -14.13 -37.06 -31.40
CA ASP A 59 -14.28 -35.60 -31.43
C ASP A 59 -15.42 -35.14 -32.33
N LEU A 60 -15.82 -35.96 -33.31
CA LEU A 60 -16.88 -35.66 -34.28
C LEU A 60 -17.48 -36.95 -34.83
N VAL A 61 -18.81 -37.00 -34.95
CA VAL A 61 -19.52 -38.10 -35.63
C VAL A 61 -20.06 -37.63 -36.98
N LEU A 62 -19.71 -38.34 -38.05
CA LEU A 62 -20.36 -38.25 -39.36
C LEU A 62 -21.30 -39.44 -39.51
N LEU A 63 -22.61 -39.21 -39.50
CA LEU A 63 -23.62 -40.27 -39.35
C LEU A 63 -24.56 -40.33 -40.53
N ASP A 64 -24.61 -41.45 -41.25
CA ASP A 64 -25.64 -41.67 -42.26
C ASP A 64 -27.06 -41.77 -41.66
N LEU A 65 -28.06 -41.20 -42.36
CA LEU A 65 -29.45 -41.28 -41.92
C LEU A 65 -30.13 -42.62 -42.18
N LEU A 66 -29.79 -43.29 -43.26
CA LEU A 66 -30.56 -44.40 -43.82
C LEU A 66 -29.85 -45.72 -43.58
N MET A 67 -29.80 -46.14 -42.32
CA MET A 67 -29.21 -47.42 -41.91
C MET A 67 -30.28 -48.43 -41.44
N PRO A 68 -30.05 -49.74 -41.64
CA PRO A 68 -30.94 -50.79 -41.15
C PRO A 68 -30.93 -50.90 -39.62
N ASP A 69 -32.04 -51.41 -39.07
CA ASP A 69 -32.32 -51.61 -37.64
C ASP A 69 -32.38 -50.33 -36.77
N MET A 70 -31.35 -49.49 -36.83
CA MET A 70 -31.26 -48.20 -36.14
C MET A 70 -30.87 -47.12 -37.14
N ASP A 71 -31.84 -46.27 -37.48
CA ASP A 71 -31.63 -45.14 -38.38
C ASP A 71 -30.79 -44.03 -37.72
N GLY A 72 -30.29 -43.10 -38.53
CA GLY A 72 -29.44 -42.02 -38.05
C GLY A 72 -30.18 -41.04 -37.13
N PHE A 73 -31.51 -40.94 -37.20
CA PHE A 73 -32.29 -40.12 -36.26
C PHE A 73 -32.27 -40.73 -34.86
N GLU A 74 -32.55 -42.04 -34.76
CA GLU A 74 -32.53 -42.76 -33.50
C GLU A 74 -31.13 -42.85 -32.90
N ALA A 75 -30.10 -43.08 -33.73
CA ALA A 75 -28.71 -43.04 -33.29
C ALA A 75 -28.31 -41.67 -32.72
N THR A 76 -28.70 -40.56 -33.40
CA THR A 76 -28.47 -39.19 -32.90
C THR A 76 -29.12 -38.97 -31.54
N ARG A 77 -30.40 -39.34 -31.40
CA ARG A 77 -31.18 -39.19 -30.16
C ARG A 77 -30.50 -39.90 -28.98
N ARG A 78 -29.99 -41.11 -29.22
CA ARG A 78 -29.29 -41.92 -28.20
C ARG A 78 -27.92 -41.36 -27.85
N LEU A 79 -27.14 -40.91 -28.83
CA LEU A 79 -25.84 -40.27 -28.58
C LEU A 79 -26.00 -38.99 -27.74
N ARG A 80 -27.07 -38.22 -27.98
CA ARG A 80 -27.37 -37.03 -27.17
C ARG A 80 -27.76 -37.35 -25.74
N ALA A 81 -28.60 -38.36 -25.54
CA ALA A 81 -29.01 -38.78 -24.20
C ALA A 81 -27.83 -39.31 -23.36
N SER A 82 -26.82 -39.93 -23.97
CA SER A 82 -25.64 -40.44 -23.24
C SER A 82 -24.56 -39.38 -22.98
N HIS A 83 -24.57 -38.25 -23.69
CA HIS A 83 -23.53 -37.21 -23.65
C HIS A 83 -24.05 -35.83 -23.22
N GLU A 84 -25.08 -35.76 -22.38
CA GLU A 84 -25.69 -34.48 -21.95
C GLU A 84 -24.69 -33.47 -21.36
N ARG A 85 -23.58 -33.94 -20.78
CA ARG A 85 -22.58 -33.08 -20.09
C ARG A 85 -21.37 -32.71 -20.95
N ALA A 86 -21.13 -33.41 -22.06
CA ALA A 86 -19.99 -33.18 -22.95
C ALA A 86 -20.50 -33.09 -24.38
N TRP A 87 -20.50 -31.89 -24.94
CA TRP A 87 -21.01 -31.66 -26.30
C TRP A 87 -20.16 -32.43 -27.32
N LEU A 88 -20.74 -33.49 -27.88
CA LEU A 88 -20.16 -34.27 -28.98
C LEU A 88 -20.77 -33.80 -30.31
N PRO A 89 -19.99 -33.20 -31.23
CA PRO A 89 -20.49 -32.79 -32.53
C PRO A 89 -21.01 -33.97 -33.37
N ILE A 90 -22.23 -33.86 -33.90
CA ILE A 90 -22.87 -34.85 -34.77
C ILE A 90 -23.29 -34.18 -36.07
N VAL A 91 -22.67 -34.59 -37.18
CA VAL A 91 -23.00 -34.15 -38.54
C VAL A 91 -23.65 -35.29 -39.29
N VAL A 92 -24.88 -35.06 -39.71
CA VAL A 92 -25.69 -36.09 -40.35
C VAL A 92 -25.51 -36.07 -41.87
N MET A 93 -25.30 -37.23 -42.48
CA MET A 93 -25.17 -37.40 -43.92
C MET A 93 -26.46 -38.00 -44.51
N SER A 94 -27.00 -37.40 -45.57
CA SER A 94 -28.25 -37.86 -46.18
C SER A 94 -28.24 -37.84 -47.69
N SER A 95 -28.80 -38.89 -48.30
CA SER A 95 -29.16 -38.91 -49.73
C SER A 95 -30.52 -38.26 -50.02
N LEU A 96 -31.28 -37.91 -48.96
CA LEU A 96 -32.59 -37.29 -49.09
C LEU A 96 -32.44 -35.79 -49.35
N HIS A 97 -33.19 -35.29 -50.33
CA HIS A 97 -33.19 -33.88 -50.71
C HIS A 97 -34.40 -33.18 -50.09
N GLY A 98 -34.21 -31.97 -49.56
CA GLY A 98 -35.30 -31.15 -49.01
C GLY A 98 -35.03 -30.69 -47.58
N ALA A 99 -35.54 -29.50 -47.23
CA ALA A 99 -35.30 -28.85 -45.94
C ALA A 99 -35.92 -29.61 -44.75
N GLU A 100 -36.97 -30.40 -44.97
CA GLU A 100 -37.68 -31.14 -43.91
C GLU A 100 -36.78 -32.16 -43.20
N HIS A 101 -35.89 -32.82 -43.93
CA HIS A 101 -34.94 -33.78 -43.36
C HIS A 101 -33.85 -33.11 -42.53
N PHE A 102 -33.44 -31.89 -42.92
CA PHE A 102 -32.51 -31.08 -42.13
C PHE A 102 -33.14 -30.61 -40.82
N VAL A 103 -34.36 -30.06 -40.88
CA VAL A 103 -35.09 -29.61 -39.69
C VAL A 103 -35.25 -30.75 -38.70
N ARG A 104 -35.69 -31.92 -39.19
CA ARG A 104 -35.82 -33.11 -38.34
C ARG A 104 -34.49 -33.57 -37.75
N ALA A 105 -33.39 -33.51 -38.50
CA ALA A 105 -32.07 -33.92 -37.97
C ALA A 105 -31.62 -33.01 -36.82
N VAL A 106 -31.82 -31.70 -36.95
CA VAL A 106 -31.52 -30.72 -35.89
C VAL A 106 -32.44 -30.88 -34.68
N GLU A 107 -33.73 -31.11 -34.90
CA GLU A 107 -34.70 -31.38 -33.82
C GLU A 107 -34.34 -32.63 -33.00
N GLU A 108 -33.75 -33.64 -33.64
CA GLU A 108 -33.24 -34.85 -32.98
C GLU A 108 -31.84 -34.67 -32.37
N GLY A 109 -31.22 -33.49 -32.56
CA GLY A 109 -29.99 -33.08 -31.90
C GLY A 109 -28.73 -33.10 -32.77
N ALA A 110 -28.82 -33.19 -34.11
CA ALA A 110 -27.65 -33.00 -34.97
C ALA A 110 -27.19 -31.52 -34.95
N ASP A 111 -25.89 -31.28 -35.02
CA ASP A 111 -25.33 -29.91 -35.08
C ASP A 111 -25.26 -29.37 -36.51
N ASP A 112 -25.11 -30.28 -37.49
CA ASP A 112 -25.03 -29.92 -38.89
C ASP A 112 -25.41 -31.11 -39.79
N TYR A 113 -25.45 -30.89 -41.10
CA TYR A 113 -25.77 -31.90 -42.10
C TYR A 113 -24.90 -31.80 -43.36
N LEU A 114 -24.87 -32.90 -44.11
CA LEU A 114 -24.22 -33.05 -45.40
C LEU A 114 -25.14 -33.83 -46.36
N VAL A 115 -25.23 -33.37 -47.60
CA VAL A 115 -25.98 -34.05 -48.66
C VAL A 115 -25.03 -34.99 -49.42
N LYS A 116 -25.47 -36.22 -49.69
CA LYS A 116 -24.74 -37.20 -50.49
C LYS A 116 -25.01 -37.00 -51.99
N PRO A 117 -24.01 -37.14 -52.89
CA PRO A 117 -22.63 -37.52 -52.60
C PRO A 117 -21.87 -36.40 -51.86
N VAL A 118 -21.06 -36.78 -50.85
CA VAL A 118 -20.39 -35.82 -49.98
C VAL A 118 -19.29 -35.10 -50.75
N ASP A 119 -19.40 -33.78 -50.86
CA ASP A 119 -18.35 -32.93 -51.41
C ASP A 119 -17.19 -32.82 -50.41
N GLY A 120 -16.00 -33.28 -50.81
CA GLY A 120 -14.84 -33.31 -49.93
C GLY A 120 -14.36 -31.92 -49.47
N ALA A 121 -14.57 -30.87 -50.27
CA ALA A 121 -14.20 -29.51 -49.87
C ALA A 121 -15.17 -28.94 -48.83
N LEU A 122 -16.47 -29.21 -48.98
CA LEU A 122 -17.50 -28.86 -48.00
C LEU A 122 -17.32 -29.64 -46.70
N LEU A 123 -17.06 -30.95 -46.78
CA LEU A 123 -16.76 -31.79 -45.61
C LEU A 123 -15.56 -31.25 -44.85
N ALA A 124 -14.44 -31.01 -45.53
CA ALA A 124 -13.25 -30.45 -44.91
C ALA A 124 -13.53 -29.07 -44.27
N ALA A 125 -14.36 -28.23 -44.90
CA ALA A 125 -14.76 -26.95 -44.31
C ALA A 125 -15.58 -27.11 -43.03
N LYS A 126 -16.53 -28.04 -42.98
CA LYS A 126 -17.32 -28.33 -41.78
C LYS A 126 -16.47 -28.89 -40.65
N ILE A 127 -15.60 -29.86 -40.94
CA ILE A 127 -14.70 -30.43 -39.94
C ILE A 127 -13.77 -29.35 -39.37
N ARG A 128 -13.22 -28.46 -40.20
CA ARG A 128 -12.41 -27.33 -39.72
C ARG A 128 -13.19 -26.39 -38.80
N ASN A 129 -14.43 -26.05 -39.15
CA ASN A 129 -15.26 -25.18 -38.31
C ASN A 129 -15.56 -25.80 -36.95
N ILE A 130 -15.91 -27.09 -36.92
CA ILE A 130 -16.15 -27.83 -35.68
C ILE A 130 -14.87 -27.91 -34.85
N GLY A 131 -13.73 -28.20 -35.48
CA GLY A 131 -12.43 -28.20 -34.83
C GLY A 131 -12.09 -26.86 -34.17
N HIS A 132 -12.42 -25.72 -34.79
CA HIS A 132 -12.25 -24.41 -34.15
C HIS A 132 -13.10 -24.25 -32.89
N VAL A 133 -14.35 -24.73 -32.89
CA VAL A 133 -15.22 -24.61 -31.71
C VAL A 133 -14.70 -25.48 -30.57
N LEU A 134 -14.28 -26.71 -30.87
CA LEU A 134 -13.67 -27.60 -29.87
C LEU A 134 -12.39 -27.01 -29.27
N ASP A 135 -11.49 -26.46 -30.11
CA ASP A 135 -10.27 -25.79 -29.62
C ASP A 135 -10.60 -24.61 -28.70
N LEU A 136 -11.55 -23.75 -29.08
CA LEU A 136 -11.96 -22.62 -28.26
C LEU A 136 -12.52 -23.08 -26.90
N GLN A 137 -13.35 -24.13 -26.88
CA GLN A 137 -13.88 -24.70 -25.64
C GLN A 137 -12.76 -25.24 -24.74
N SER A 138 -11.82 -26.01 -25.30
CA SER A 138 -10.66 -26.51 -24.56
C SER A 138 -9.79 -25.37 -24.02
N ARG A 139 -9.57 -24.31 -24.81
CA ARG A 139 -8.80 -23.13 -24.37
C ARG A 139 -9.48 -22.39 -23.23
N VAL A 140 -10.79 -22.21 -23.29
CA VAL A 140 -11.57 -21.58 -22.19
C VAL A 140 -11.49 -22.45 -20.94
N ALA A 141 -11.67 -23.76 -21.06
CA ALA A 141 -11.56 -24.69 -19.94
C ALA A 141 -10.16 -24.69 -19.31
N ASN A 142 -9.11 -24.73 -20.14
CA ASN A 142 -7.72 -24.67 -19.69
C ASN A 142 -7.39 -23.35 -19.01
N LEU A 143 -7.87 -22.22 -19.56
CA LEU A 143 -7.70 -20.91 -18.93
C LEU A 143 -8.43 -20.83 -17.60
N ALA A 144 -9.64 -21.37 -17.50
CA ALA A 144 -10.39 -21.43 -16.25
C ALA A 144 -9.69 -22.29 -15.20
N ALA A 145 -9.18 -23.47 -15.59
CA ALA A 145 -8.40 -24.35 -14.73
C ALA A 145 -7.09 -23.67 -14.27
N HIS A 146 -6.35 -23.05 -15.19
CA HIS A 146 -5.13 -22.31 -14.86
C HIS A 146 -5.39 -21.13 -13.91
N ASN A 147 -6.45 -20.35 -14.15
CA ASN A 147 -6.83 -19.27 -13.25
C ASN A 147 -7.25 -19.78 -11.87
N ARG A 148 -7.92 -20.94 -11.79
CA ARG A 148 -8.26 -21.58 -10.53
C ARG A 148 -7.00 -22.01 -9.77
N GLU A 149 -6.03 -22.62 -10.46
CA GLU A 149 -4.74 -22.97 -9.86
C GLU A 149 -4.02 -21.73 -9.33
N LEU A 150 -3.90 -20.65 -10.12
CA LEU A 150 -3.27 -19.42 -9.67
C LEU A 150 -3.97 -18.84 -8.42
N PHE A 151 -5.30 -18.84 -8.42
CA PHE A 151 -6.12 -18.38 -7.30
C PHE A 151 -5.85 -19.19 -6.03
N ASP A 152 -5.79 -20.52 -6.15
CA ASP A 152 -5.55 -21.44 -5.03
C ASP A 152 -4.10 -21.40 -4.51
N HIS A 153 -3.12 -20.97 -5.31
CA HIS A 153 -1.72 -20.80 -4.87
C HIS A 153 -1.44 -19.45 -4.18
N VAL A 154 -2.40 -18.52 -4.14
CA VAL A 154 -2.24 -17.28 -3.36
C VAL A 154 -2.17 -17.63 -1.87
N GLY A 155 -1.07 -17.25 -1.21
CA GLY A 155 -0.83 -17.57 0.19
C GLY A 155 -1.71 -16.80 1.20
N ASP A 156 -2.15 -15.60 0.84
CA ASP A 156 -3.16 -14.87 1.62
C ASP A 156 -4.55 -15.47 1.37
N ALA A 157 -5.42 -15.49 2.39
CA ALA A 157 -6.78 -16.00 2.24
C ALA A 157 -7.61 -15.03 1.40
N VAL A 158 -8.21 -15.52 0.31
CA VAL A 158 -9.07 -14.73 -0.58
C VAL A 158 -10.48 -15.27 -0.55
N LEU A 159 -11.44 -14.42 -0.20
CA LEU A 159 -12.87 -14.73 -0.15
C LEU A 159 -13.62 -13.83 -1.11
N THR A 160 -14.60 -14.38 -1.82
CA THR A 160 -15.52 -13.63 -2.68
C THR A 160 -16.91 -13.65 -2.07
N ILE A 161 -17.48 -12.47 -1.91
CA ILE A 161 -18.82 -12.25 -1.37
C ILE A 161 -19.73 -11.76 -2.49
N GLU A 162 -20.91 -12.36 -2.57
CA GLU A 162 -22.00 -11.94 -3.43
C GLU A 162 -23.06 -11.20 -2.61
N ASP A 163 -23.57 -10.09 -3.18
CA ASP A 163 -24.60 -9.21 -2.61
C ASP A 163 -24.34 -8.72 -1.16
N GLY A 164 -23.08 -8.78 -0.72
CA GLY A 164 -22.67 -8.35 0.63
C GLY A 164 -23.16 -9.26 1.76
N THR A 165 -23.67 -10.46 1.47
CA THR A 165 -24.30 -11.32 2.47
C THR A 165 -23.79 -12.75 2.49
N ARG A 166 -23.28 -13.27 1.36
CA ARG A 166 -22.85 -14.68 1.26
C ARG A 166 -21.46 -14.79 0.63
N ILE A 167 -20.62 -15.66 1.20
CA ILE A 167 -19.35 -16.07 0.62
C ILE A 167 -19.66 -17.13 -0.44
N CYS A 168 -19.41 -16.80 -1.71
CA CYS A 168 -19.70 -17.67 -2.85
C CYS A 168 -18.46 -18.34 -3.43
N ASP A 169 -17.25 -17.85 -3.12
CA ASP A 169 -16.00 -18.48 -3.53
C ASP A 169 -14.88 -18.19 -2.53
N ALA A 170 -13.91 -19.09 -2.45
CA ALA A 170 -12.71 -18.97 -1.63
C ALA A 170 -11.55 -19.71 -2.31
N ASN A 171 -10.32 -19.21 -2.10
CA ASN A 171 -9.12 -19.95 -2.49
C ASN A 171 -8.76 -21.01 -1.44
N ALA A 172 -7.79 -21.88 -1.72
CA ALA A 172 -7.30 -22.89 -0.78
C ALA A 172 -6.95 -22.32 0.61
N ALA A 173 -6.29 -21.16 0.68
CA ALA A 173 -5.98 -20.49 1.95
C ALA A 173 -7.24 -19.98 2.68
N GLY A 174 -8.25 -19.51 1.93
CA GLY A 174 -9.55 -19.12 2.45
C GLY A 174 -10.34 -20.31 3.02
N TYR A 175 -10.32 -21.45 2.35
CA TYR A 175 -10.90 -22.69 2.87
C TYR A 175 -10.25 -23.14 4.18
N ALA A 176 -8.91 -23.13 4.23
CA ALA A 176 -8.16 -23.44 5.45
C ALA A 176 -8.48 -22.45 6.59
N LEU A 177 -8.63 -21.16 6.28
CA LEU A 177 -9.01 -20.13 7.24
C LEU A 177 -10.42 -20.37 7.82
N LEU A 178 -11.37 -20.71 6.94
CA LEU A 178 -12.76 -20.97 7.32
C LEU A 178 -12.97 -22.33 7.99
N GLY A 179 -12.01 -23.25 7.87
CA GLY A 179 -12.16 -24.63 8.33
C GLY A 179 -13.17 -25.42 7.52
N LEU A 180 -13.30 -25.12 6.22
CA LEU A 180 -14.25 -25.74 5.31
C LEU A 180 -13.50 -26.42 4.16
N ASP A 181 -13.95 -27.62 3.75
CA ASP A 181 -13.43 -28.30 2.56
C ASP A 181 -14.08 -27.80 1.26
N ALA A 182 -15.32 -27.31 1.36
CA ALA A 182 -16.08 -26.76 0.24
C ALA A 182 -17.16 -25.79 0.76
N LEU A 183 -17.57 -24.83 -0.08
CA LEU A 183 -18.74 -23.99 0.17
C LEU A 183 -20.01 -24.70 -0.36
N PRO A 184 -21.19 -24.45 0.25
CA PRO A 184 -22.47 -24.86 -0.32
C PRO A 184 -22.68 -24.25 -1.71
N ASP A 185 -23.47 -24.90 -2.57
CA ASP A 185 -23.77 -24.40 -3.93
C ASP A 185 -24.39 -23.00 -3.93
N ASP A 186 -25.10 -22.63 -2.86
CA ASP A 186 -25.71 -21.33 -2.68
C ASP A 186 -24.85 -20.35 -1.84
N GLY A 187 -23.65 -20.78 -1.42
CA GLY A 187 -22.69 -19.99 -0.64
C GLY A 187 -22.92 -20.03 0.88
N ALA A 188 -21.92 -19.64 1.66
CA ALA A 188 -22.01 -19.61 3.12
C ALA A 188 -22.39 -18.20 3.64
N PRO A 189 -23.25 -18.08 4.69
CA PRO A 189 -23.61 -16.77 5.24
C PRO A 189 -22.41 -16.08 5.89
N LEU A 190 -22.21 -14.80 5.54
CA LEU A 190 -21.07 -13.99 5.98
C LEU A 190 -20.94 -13.92 7.52
N ASP A 191 -22.06 -13.73 8.22
CA ASP A 191 -22.08 -13.55 9.68
C ASP A 191 -21.71 -14.82 10.46
N ALA A 192 -21.85 -15.99 9.84
CA ALA A 192 -21.53 -17.25 10.50
C ALA A 192 -20.01 -17.47 10.57
N LEU A 193 -19.26 -16.86 9.64
CA LEU A 193 -17.87 -17.17 9.39
C LEU A 193 -16.93 -15.99 9.66
N LEU A 194 -17.41 -14.75 9.56
CA LEU A 194 -16.65 -13.55 9.88
C LEU A 194 -17.19 -12.84 11.13
N PRO A 195 -16.34 -12.10 11.87
CA PRO A 195 -16.78 -11.27 12.99
C PRO A 195 -17.86 -10.26 12.58
N ALA A 196 -18.84 -10.03 13.45
CA ALA A 196 -19.97 -9.12 13.19
C ALA A 196 -19.52 -7.72 12.77
N GLU A 197 -18.48 -7.17 13.43
CA GLU A 197 -17.91 -5.87 13.11
C GLU A 197 -17.38 -5.79 11.67
N LEU A 198 -16.78 -6.87 11.16
CA LEU A 198 -16.29 -6.93 9.79
C LEU A 198 -17.46 -7.09 8.81
N ALA A 199 -18.43 -7.94 9.14
CA ALA A 199 -19.63 -8.13 8.32
C ALA A 199 -20.44 -6.82 8.16
N GLU A 200 -20.62 -6.05 9.23
CA GLU A 200 -21.26 -4.73 9.16
C GLU A 200 -20.49 -3.75 8.26
N ARG A 201 -19.15 -3.73 8.36
CA ARG A 201 -18.31 -2.86 7.53
C ARG A 201 -18.39 -3.22 6.05
N LEU A 202 -18.57 -4.50 5.72
CA LEU A 202 -18.73 -4.97 4.34
C LEU A 202 -20.11 -4.65 3.75
N ARG A 203 -21.15 -4.57 4.59
CA ARG A 203 -22.51 -4.16 4.21
C ARG A 203 -22.69 -2.67 4.02
N ALA A 204 -21.78 -1.86 4.56
CA ALA A 204 -21.83 -0.42 4.39
C ALA A 204 -21.83 -0.03 2.89
N ASP A 205 -22.56 1.02 2.52
CA ASP A 205 -22.58 1.52 1.14
C ASP A 205 -21.17 1.84 0.63
N THR A 206 -20.30 2.30 1.53
CA THR A 206 -18.88 2.59 1.25
C THR A 206 -17.98 1.86 2.25
N PRO A 207 -17.62 0.58 1.99
CA PRO A 207 -16.70 -0.15 2.86
C PRO A 207 -15.30 0.47 2.73
N PRO A 208 -14.49 0.44 3.80
CA PRO A 208 -13.11 0.90 3.76
C PRO A 208 -12.27 0.01 2.83
N ALA A 209 -11.34 0.58 2.07
CA ALA A 209 -10.48 -0.18 1.17
C ALA A 209 -9.55 -1.18 1.88
N ALA A 210 -9.21 -0.89 3.14
CA ALA A 210 -8.45 -1.77 4.00
C ALA A 210 -8.79 -1.55 5.48
N CYS A 211 -8.64 -2.60 6.29
CA CYS A 211 -8.77 -2.52 7.73
C CYS A 211 -8.04 -3.65 8.45
N GLN A 212 -7.60 -3.38 9.68
CA GLN A 212 -7.17 -4.43 10.60
C GLN A 212 -8.33 -4.87 11.49
N ALA A 213 -8.45 -6.17 11.72
CA ALA A 213 -9.46 -6.76 12.60
C ALA A 213 -8.94 -8.07 13.22
N LEU A 214 -9.60 -8.54 14.27
CA LEU A 214 -9.40 -9.90 14.76
C LEU A 214 -10.24 -10.86 13.94
N VAL A 215 -9.62 -11.87 13.36
CA VAL A 215 -10.29 -12.92 12.59
C VAL A 215 -10.31 -14.20 13.42
N ARG A 216 -11.39 -14.96 13.32
CA ARG A 216 -11.53 -16.24 14.00
C ARG A 216 -11.01 -17.34 13.09
N GLY A 217 -10.05 -18.12 13.58
CA GLY A 217 -9.56 -19.32 12.90
C GLY A 217 -10.47 -20.54 13.13
N PRO A 218 -10.15 -21.67 12.48
CA PRO A 218 -10.99 -22.86 12.50
C PRO A 218 -11.10 -23.52 13.88
N SER A 219 -10.08 -23.38 14.74
CA SER A 219 -10.10 -23.85 16.14
C SER A 219 -10.93 -22.98 17.08
N GLY A 220 -11.44 -21.84 16.60
CA GLY A 220 -12.12 -20.82 17.41
C GLY A 220 -11.18 -19.77 18.02
N ASP A 221 -9.86 -19.94 17.89
CA ASP A 221 -8.88 -18.94 18.30
C ASP A 221 -9.00 -17.69 17.42
N THR A 222 -8.69 -16.52 17.99
CA THR A 222 -8.69 -15.26 17.23
C THR A 222 -7.28 -14.77 17.00
N PHE A 223 -7.03 -14.27 15.80
CA PHE A 223 -5.73 -13.75 15.41
C PHE A 223 -5.87 -12.40 14.71
N PRO A 224 -4.88 -11.51 14.84
CA PRO A 224 -4.91 -10.21 14.17
C PRO A 224 -4.63 -10.38 12.67
N ALA A 225 -5.48 -9.78 11.84
CA ALA A 225 -5.33 -9.81 10.39
C ALA A 225 -5.39 -8.40 9.77
N ASP A 226 -4.69 -8.22 8.67
CA ASP A 226 -4.88 -7.11 7.74
C ASP A 226 -5.83 -7.56 6.62
N ILE A 227 -6.88 -6.78 6.39
CA ILE A 227 -7.97 -7.15 5.48
C ILE A 227 -8.10 -6.08 4.41
N ARG A 228 -7.92 -6.46 3.15
CA ARG A 228 -8.15 -5.60 1.99
C ARG A 228 -9.48 -5.94 1.36
N ILE A 229 -10.24 -4.90 1.03
CA ILE A 229 -11.60 -5.02 0.51
C ILE A 229 -11.64 -4.36 -0.87
N SER A 230 -11.99 -5.13 -1.89
CA SER A 230 -12.11 -4.65 -3.27
C SER A 230 -13.48 -5.01 -3.84
N ARG A 231 -14.19 -4.01 -4.38
CA ARG A 231 -15.48 -4.24 -5.06
C ARG A 231 -15.26 -4.34 -6.56
N TRP A 232 -15.92 -5.30 -7.16
CA TRP A 232 -15.95 -5.48 -8.61
C TRP A 232 -17.37 -5.88 -9.03
N ARG A 233 -17.67 -5.81 -10.32
CA ARG A 233 -18.99 -6.14 -10.85
C ARG A 233 -18.83 -7.16 -11.96
N THR A 234 -19.62 -8.21 -11.90
CA THR A 234 -19.93 -9.02 -13.09
C THR A 234 -21.15 -8.42 -13.79
N SER A 235 -21.50 -8.97 -14.95
CA SER A 235 -22.68 -8.58 -15.72
C SER A 235 -24.02 -8.75 -14.98
N ALA A 236 -24.05 -9.46 -13.84
CA ALA A 236 -25.28 -9.78 -13.10
C ALA A 236 -25.33 -9.21 -11.66
N HIS A 237 -24.23 -9.24 -10.89
CA HIS A 237 -24.26 -8.88 -9.45
C HIS A 237 -22.98 -8.16 -8.97
N PRO A 238 -23.07 -7.23 -7.99
CA PRO A 238 -21.91 -6.67 -7.33
C PRO A 238 -21.21 -7.72 -6.47
N ARG A 239 -19.90 -7.83 -6.61
CA ARG A 239 -19.06 -8.74 -5.83
C ARG A 239 -18.03 -7.98 -5.00
N VAL A 240 -17.68 -8.55 -3.87
CA VAL A 240 -16.66 -8.01 -2.97
C VAL A 240 -15.63 -9.10 -2.72
N SER A 241 -14.37 -8.81 -3.05
CA SER A 241 -13.24 -9.68 -2.70
C SER A 241 -12.58 -9.18 -1.43
N LEU A 242 -12.38 -10.09 -0.49
CA LEU A 242 -11.59 -9.89 0.71
C LEU A 242 -10.26 -10.61 0.56
N VAL A 243 -9.16 -9.91 0.83
CA VAL A 243 -7.85 -10.53 1.02
C VAL A 243 -7.49 -10.38 2.48
N ILE A 244 -7.35 -11.49 3.19
CA ILE A 244 -7.08 -11.56 4.63
C ILE A 244 -5.65 -12.08 4.81
N ARG A 245 -4.81 -11.25 5.43
CA ARG A 245 -3.42 -11.57 5.77
C ARG A 245 -3.25 -11.71 7.27
N ASP A 246 -2.76 -12.86 7.71
CA ASP A 246 -2.42 -13.11 9.12
C ASP A 246 -1.19 -12.29 9.55
N LEU A 247 -1.32 -11.53 10.63
CA LEU A 247 -0.25 -10.72 11.22
C LEU A 247 0.38 -11.36 12.47
N THR A 248 0.04 -12.60 12.80
CA THR A 248 0.46 -13.27 14.05
C THR A 248 1.98 -13.34 14.18
N GLU A 249 2.66 -13.90 13.20
CA GLU A 249 4.12 -14.06 13.24
C GLU A 249 4.84 -12.71 13.14
N GLN A 250 4.35 -11.78 12.32
CA GLN A 250 4.93 -10.44 12.24
C GLN A 250 4.83 -9.71 13.60
N ARG A 251 3.64 -9.70 14.21
CA ARG A 251 3.45 -9.08 15.53
C ARG A 251 4.24 -9.79 16.64
N ARG A 252 4.45 -11.11 16.52
CA ARG A 252 5.29 -11.87 17.44
C ARG A 252 6.76 -11.47 17.33
N LEU A 253 7.28 -11.35 16.10
CA LEU A 253 8.65 -10.91 15.85
C LEU A 253 8.88 -9.48 16.33
N ASP A 254 7.93 -8.58 16.08
CA ASP A 254 8.00 -7.20 16.57
C ASP A 254 8.09 -7.18 18.10
N ARG A 255 7.21 -7.90 18.80
CA ARG A 255 7.26 -8.01 20.28
C ARG A 255 8.57 -8.60 20.79
N LEU A 256 9.07 -9.68 20.18
CA LEU A 256 10.33 -10.29 20.58
C LEU A 256 11.52 -9.35 20.39
N LYS A 257 11.55 -8.59 19.28
CA LYS A 257 12.55 -7.56 19.04
C LYS A 257 12.51 -6.51 20.16
N ASP A 258 11.33 -6.10 20.58
CA ASP A 258 11.14 -5.08 21.60
C ASP A 258 11.54 -5.55 23.01
N ASP A 259 11.10 -6.75 23.38
CA ASP A 259 11.45 -7.38 24.64
C ASP A 259 12.95 -7.63 24.73
N PHE A 260 13.56 -8.07 23.63
CA PHE A 260 15.00 -8.24 23.53
C PHE A 260 15.74 -6.92 23.74
N LEU A 261 15.35 -5.85 23.03
CA LEU A 261 16.00 -4.54 23.16
C LEU A 261 15.84 -3.95 24.56
N SER A 262 14.67 -4.10 25.18
CA SER A 262 14.41 -3.67 26.56
C SER A 262 15.28 -4.44 27.56
N THR A 263 15.29 -5.78 27.45
CA THR A 263 16.04 -6.67 28.34
C THR A 263 17.55 -6.42 28.23
N VAL A 264 18.11 -6.44 27.02
CA VAL A 264 19.53 -6.20 26.77
C VAL A 264 19.96 -4.85 27.34
N SER A 265 19.13 -3.82 27.20
CA SER A 265 19.49 -2.51 27.72
C SER A 265 19.51 -2.46 29.25
N HIS A 266 18.58 -3.14 29.92
CA HIS A 266 18.60 -3.26 31.38
C HIS A 266 19.81 -4.08 31.86
N GLU A 267 20.07 -5.21 31.21
CA GLU A 267 21.19 -6.11 31.51
C GLU A 267 22.55 -5.49 31.20
N LEU A 268 22.64 -4.54 30.26
CA LEU A 268 23.87 -3.78 30.01
C LEU A 268 24.00 -2.58 30.98
N ARG A 269 22.90 -1.90 31.31
CA ARG A 269 22.92 -0.72 32.18
C ARG A 269 23.33 -1.07 33.60
N THR A 270 22.91 -2.23 34.13
CA THR A 270 23.21 -2.66 35.49
C THR A 270 24.72 -2.83 35.75
N PRO A 271 25.45 -3.71 35.04
CA PRO A 271 26.90 -3.89 35.24
C PRO A 271 27.66 -2.61 34.88
N LEU A 272 27.21 -1.86 33.88
CA LEU A 272 27.82 -0.59 33.52
C LEU A 272 27.70 0.45 34.65
N THR A 273 26.56 0.50 35.34
CA THR A 273 26.34 1.39 36.49
C THR A 273 27.26 1.00 37.64
N SER A 274 27.43 -0.29 37.91
CA SER A 274 28.38 -0.78 38.93
C SER A 274 29.83 -0.47 38.59
N VAL A 275 30.25 -0.70 37.34
CA VAL A 275 31.61 -0.37 36.88
C VAL A 275 31.84 1.14 36.96
N LYS A 276 30.89 1.95 36.50
CA LYS A 276 30.96 3.40 36.57
C LYS A 276 31.05 3.87 38.02
N GLY A 277 30.22 3.34 38.92
CA GLY A 277 30.25 3.68 40.35
C GLY A 277 31.61 3.37 41.01
N ALA A 278 32.20 2.21 40.72
CA ALA A 278 33.53 1.85 41.23
C ALA A 278 34.62 2.79 40.69
N VAL A 279 34.58 3.12 39.39
CA VAL A 279 35.53 4.04 38.76
C VAL A 279 35.35 5.47 39.28
N ASP A 280 34.11 5.93 39.52
CA ASP A 280 33.81 7.25 40.07
C ASP A 280 34.30 7.36 41.52
N LEU A 281 34.21 6.30 42.33
CA LEU A 281 34.81 6.25 43.68
C LEU A 281 36.34 6.34 43.63
N LEU A 282 36.99 5.63 42.72
CA LEU A 282 38.44 5.72 42.51
C LEU A 282 38.85 7.13 42.07
N ALA A 283 38.10 7.73 41.15
CA ALA A 283 38.34 9.10 40.67
C ALA A 283 38.10 10.14 41.78
N GLY A 284 37.13 9.89 42.67
CA GLY A 284 36.81 10.73 43.83
C GLY A 284 37.75 10.56 45.03
N GLY A 285 38.79 9.72 44.92
CA GLY A 285 39.82 9.56 45.95
C GLY A 285 39.48 8.56 47.05
N ALA A 286 38.47 7.69 46.87
CA ALA A 286 38.11 6.66 47.86
C ALA A 286 39.24 5.64 48.13
N ALA A 287 40.19 5.50 47.20
CA ALA A 287 41.40 4.68 47.35
C ALA A 287 42.65 5.48 47.74
N GLY A 288 42.49 6.73 48.18
CA GLY A 288 43.60 7.66 48.41
C GLY A 288 44.14 8.29 47.13
N VAL A 289 45.31 8.96 47.22
CA VAL A 289 45.95 9.61 46.07
C VAL A 289 46.55 8.56 45.15
N LEU A 290 45.94 8.38 43.97
CA LEU A 290 46.44 7.47 42.95
C LEU A 290 47.69 8.04 42.27
N PRO A 291 48.70 7.21 41.95
CA PRO A 291 49.83 7.63 41.11
C PRO A 291 49.35 8.17 39.76
N ALA A 292 50.04 9.18 39.21
CA ALA A 292 49.63 9.86 37.97
C ALA A 292 49.34 8.90 36.78
N PRO A 293 50.09 7.80 36.56
CA PRO A 293 49.73 6.81 35.53
C PRO A 293 48.41 6.08 35.80
N ALA A 294 48.13 5.74 37.07
CA ALA A 294 46.90 5.05 37.48
C ALA A 294 45.68 5.98 37.37
N GLN A 295 45.83 7.25 37.77
CA GLN A 295 44.77 8.25 37.62
C GLN A 295 44.34 8.41 36.16
N LYS A 296 45.31 8.44 35.22
CA LYS A 296 45.01 8.48 33.77
C LYS A 296 44.17 7.28 33.30
N LEU A 297 44.45 6.07 33.81
CA LEU A 297 43.68 4.88 33.46
C LEU A 297 42.25 4.94 34.00
N VAL A 298 42.07 5.41 35.25
CA VAL A 298 40.74 5.64 35.86
C VAL A 298 39.94 6.65 35.03
N ASP A 299 40.56 7.76 34.62
CA ASP A 299 39.90 8.76 33.76
C ASP A 299 39.51 8.21 32.38
N ILE A 300 40.32 7.31 31.81
CA ILE A 300 39.98 6.62 30.56
C ILE A 300 38.77 5.69 30.79
N ALA A 301 38.79 4.87 31.84
CA ALA A 301 37.70 3.96 32.16
C ALA A 301 36.39 4.71 32.38
N ARG A 302 36.43 5.84 33.10
CA ARG A 302 35.26 6.68 33.39
C ARG A 302 34.63 7.22 32.11
N ARG A 303 35.44 7.79 31.22
CA ARG A 303 34.99 8.31 29.92
C ARG A 303 34.40 7.21 29.03
N ASN A 304 34.98 6.00 29.05
CA ASN A 304 34.44 4.88 28.29
C ASN A 304 33.10 4.40 28.86
N GLY A 305 32.94 4.36 30.19
CA GLY A 305 31.67 4.02 30.83
C GLY A 305 30.56 5.02 30.50
N GLU A 306 30.84 6.32 30.59
CA GLU A 306 29.92 7.39 30.18
C GLU A 306 29.56 7.32 28.68
N ARG A 307 30.51 6.95 27.84
CA ARG A 307 30.28 6.78 26.39
C ARG A 307 29.39 5.57 26.10
N LEU A 308 29.62 4.45 26.78
CA LEU A 308 28.82 3.24 26.58
C LEU A 308 27.38 3.43 27.04
N GLY A 309 27.17 4.15 28.16
CA GLY A 309 25.82 4.45 28.67
C GLY A 309 25.01 5.24 27.65
N ARG A 310 25.60 6.33 27.13
CA ARG A 310 24.96 7.14 26.09
C ARG A 310 24.67 6.35 24.81
N LEU A 311 25.56 5.45 24.41
CA LEU A 311 25.35 4.57 23.26
C LEU A 311 24.14 3.65 23.43
N ILE A 312 23.99 3.05 24.61
CA ILE A 312 22.85 2.18 24.93
C ILE A 312 21.55 2.99 24.89
N ASP A 313 21.56 4.18 25.48
CA ASP A 313 20.40 5.07 25.49
C ASP A 313 20.03 5.55 24.08
N ASP A 314 21.01 5.93 23.25
CA ASP A 314 20.80 6.33 21.86
C ASP A 314 20.17 5.20 21.02
N VAL A 315 20.65 3.96 21.15
CA VAL A 315 20.11 2.80 20.43
C VAL A 315 18.67 2.52 20.85
N LEU A 316 18.38 2.61 22.15
CA LEU A 316 17.03 2.46 22.67
C LEU A 316 16.09 3.56 22.17
N ASP A 317 16.56 4.81 22.15
CA ASP A 317 15.77 5.92 21.65
C ASP A 317 15.43 5.70 20.16
N VAL A 318 16.38 5.27 19.32
CA VAL A 318 16.12 4.92 17.92
C VAL A 318 15.09 3.79 17.80
N ALA A 319 15.21 2.74 18.59
CA ALA A 319 14.24 1.63 18.56
C ALA A 319 12.82 2.07 18.97
N LYS A 320 12.70 2.95 19.98
CA LYS A 320 11.41 3.51 20.41
C LYS A 320 10.82 4.45 19.36
N LEU A 321 11.67 5.21 18.67
CA LEU A 321 11.27 6.09 17.57
C LEU A 321 10.74 5.31 16.37
N GLU A 322 11.40 4.22 15.96
CA GLU A 322 10.97 3.37 14.84
C GLU A 322 9.60 2.72 15.09
N ALA A 323 9.32 2.34 16.34
CA ALA A 323 8.06 1.73 16.72
C ALA A 323 6.94 2.75 17.03
N ASP A 324 7.18 4.05 16.82
CA ASP A 324 6.30 5.16 17.21
C ASP A 324 5.82 5.15 18.68
N ARG A 325 6.62 4.56 19.57
CA ARG A 325 6.30 4.40 21.01
C ARG A 325 6.94 5.43 21.92
N MET A 326 7.71 6.37 21.36
CA MET A 326 8.30 7.44 22.14
C MET A 326 7.23 8.48 22.51
N THR A 327 6.87 8.52 23.79
CA THR A 327 5.99 9.56 24.37
C THR A 327 6.84 10.75 24.82
N LEU A 328 6.43 11.96 24.41
CA LEU A 328 7.08 13.22 24.81
C LEU A 328 6.25 13.93 25.89
N GLN A 329 6.91 14.30 26.99
CA GLN A 329 6.30 15.04 28.10
C GLN A 329 6.44 16.55 27.86
N ARG A 330 5.73 17.04 26.82
CA ARG A 330 5.82 18.44 26.40
C ARG A 330 5.13 19.38 27.39
N ARG A 331 5.78 20.48 27.73
CA ARG A 331 5.25 21.57 28.56
C ARG A 331 5.79 22.91 28.12
N ALA A 332 5.15 24.00 28.57
CA ALA A 332 5.65 25.35 28.35
C ALA A 332 6.94 25.53 29.17
N CYS A 333 8.01 25.94 28.49
CA CYS A 333 9.32 26.18 29.10
C CYS A 333 9.91 27.49 28.60
N ALA A 334 10.45 28.30 29.52
CA ALA A 334 11.24 29.47 29.16
C ALA A 334 12.50 29.04 28.39
N LEU A 335 12.61 29.46 27.14
CA LEU A 335 13.69 29.02 26.25
C LEU A 335 15.07 29.46 26.75
N ASP A 336 15.15 30.67 27.29
CA ASP A 336 16.36 31.20 27.90
C ASP A 336 16.88 30.30 29.03
N GLY A 337 15.99 29.81 29.89
CA GLY A 337 16.36 28.92 30.99
C GLY A 337 16.91 27.59 30.50
N LEU A 338 16.27 26.99 29.50
CA LEU A 338 16.72 25.72 28.92
C LEU A 338 18.08 25.85 28.20
N VAL A 339 18.32 26.96 27.50
CA VAL A 339 19.60 27.23 26.83
C VAL A 339 20.70 27.48 27.86
N ASP A 340 20.43 28.25 28.91
CA ASP A 340 21.38 28.52 29.98
C ASP A 340 21.75 27.21 30.73
N GLU A 341 20.78 26.32 30.96
CA GLU A 341 21.00 24.99 31.53
C GLU A 341 21.85 24.09 30.62
N ALA A 342 21.55 24.05 29.32
CA ALA A 342 22.34 23.30 28.35
C ALA A 342 23.79 23.79 28.26
N LEU A 343 24.00 25.11 28.33
CA LEU A 343 25.32 25.72 28.38
C LEU A 343 26.07 25.29 29.64
N ALA A 344 25.44 25.42 30.81
CA ALA A 344 26.02 25.03 32.09
C ALA A 344 26.46 23.57 32.10
N ALA A 345 25.61 22.67 31.58
CA ALA A 345 25.90 21.24 31.48
C ALA A 345 27.10 20.90 30.58
N ASN A 346 27.49 21.78 29.65
CA ASN A 346 28.58 21.55 28.69
C ASN A 346 29.85 22.38 28.98
N LEU A 347 29.83 23.28 29.97
CA LEU A 347 30.98 24.15 30.32
C LEU A 347 32.24 23.37 30.67
N ASP A 348 32.13 22.31 31.47
CA ASP A 348 33.30 21.54 31.90
C ASP A 348 33.93 20.75 30.75
N TYR A 349 33.09 20.27 29.81
CA TYR A 349 33.59 19.63 28.61
C TYR A 349 34.33 20.63 27.71
N ALA A 350 33.77 21.83 27.53
CA ALA A 350 34.40 22.90 26.76
C ALA A 350 35.75 23.32 27.37
N ARG A 351 35.80 23.54 28.70
CA ARG A 351 37.05 23.85 29.43
C ARG A 351 38.13 22.79 29.24
N ARG A 352 37.75 21.51 29.27
CA ARG A 352 38.68 20.39 29.09
C ARG A 352 39.26 20.32 27.68
N VAL A 353 38.48 20.68 26.66
CA VAL A 353 38.94 20.75 25.26
C VAL A 353 39.65 22.07 24.96
N GLY A 354 39.50 23.07 25.83
CA GLY A 354 40.08 24.40 25.69
C GLY A 354 39.26 25.33 24.79
N VAL A 355 37.94 25.14 24.72
CA VAL A 355 37.00 25.94 23.91
C VAL A 355 36.12 26.78 24.84
N HIS A 356 35.77 27.99 24.43
CA HIS A 356 34.84 28.86 25.15
C HIS A 356 33.41 28.68 24.64
N LEU A 357 32.42 28.72 25.53
CA LEU A 357 31.01 28.79 25.15
C LEU A 357 30.53 30.22 25.39
N ALA A 358 29.96 30.84 24.37
CA ALA A 358 29.41 32.18 24.49
C ALA A 358 28.01 32.24 23.89
N ARG A 359 27.11 32.88 24.62
CA ARG A 359 25.82 33.29 24.09
C ARG A 359 25.98 34.65 23.42
N VAL A 360 25.63 34.72 22.13
CA VAL A 360 25.82 35.92 21.29
C VAL A 360 24.47 36.43 20.83
N GLY A 361 24.16 37.69 21.13
CA GLY A 361 22.90 38.35 20.76
C GLY A 361 21.92 38.52 21.92
N ALA A 362 20.70 38.93 21.59
CA ALA A 362 19.62 39.16 22.56
C ALA A 362 19.08 37.84 23.15
N ARG A 363 18.44 37.94 24.32
CA ARG A 363 17.64 36.84 24.89
C ARG A 363 16.44 36.54 23.98
N PHE A 364 15.89 35.34 24.10
CA PHE A 364 14.73 34.95 23.29
C PHE A 364 13.44 35.56 23.86
N ASP A 365 13.39 35.67 25.19
CA ASP A 365 12.27 36.21 25.97
C ASP A 365 10.94 35.58 25.52
N CYS A 366 10.95 34.25 25.38
CA CYS A 366 9.80 33.47 24.94
C CYS A 366 9.73 32.11 25.63
N GLU A 367 8.52 31.57 25.70
CA GLU A 367 8.29 30.17 26.06
C GLU A 367 8.18 29.30 24.81
N VAL A 368 8.54 28.03 24.91
CA VAL A 368 8.40 27.01 23.87
C VAL A 368 7.69 25.78 24.44
N TRP A 369 6.95 25.05 23.61
CA TRP A 369 6.23 23.84 24.02
C TRP A 369 7.06 22.59 23.70
N VAL A 370 7.94 22.21 24.62
CA VAL A 370 8.94 21.15 24.42
C VAL A 370 8.96 20.18 25.58
N ASP A 371 9.52 19.00 25.35
CA ASP A 371 9.95 18.12 26.43
C ASP A 371 11.34 18.61 26.90
N PRO A 372 11.49 19.05 28.16
CA PRO A 372 12.72 19.68 28.64
C PRO A 372 13.92 18.72 28.60
N ASP A 373 13.74 17.45 28.97
CA ASP A 373 14.82 16.48 29.03
C ASP A 373 15.31 16.14 27.62
N ARG A 374 14.37 15.98 26.68
CA ARG A 374 14.68 15.75 25.26
C ARG A 374 15.27 16.97 24.59
N PHE A 375 14.86 18.18 24.99
CA PHE A 375 15.48 19.41 24.54
C PHE A 375 16.94 19.52 25.02
N LEU A 376 17.22 19.22 26.29
CA LEU A 376 18.58 19.21 26.81
C LEU A 376 19.45 18.15 26.10
N GLN A 377 18.89 16.99 25.75
CA GLN A 377 19.55 15.97 24.92
C GLN A 377 19.91 16.51 23.51
N VAL A 378 18.96 17.19 22.85
CA VAL A 378 19.22 17.87 21.55
C VAL A 378 20.37 18.85 21.67
N MET A 379 20.34 19.73 22.67
CA MET A 379 21.36 20.75 22.86
C MET A 379 22.72 20.15 23.23
N ALA A 380 22.75 19.12 24.07
CA ALA A 380 23.99 18.41 24.41
C ALA A 380 24.64 17.77 23.17
N ASN A 381 23.84 17.21 22.26
CA ASN A 381 24.36 16.65 21.00
C ASN A 381 24.95 17.74 20.09
N LEU A 382 24.27 18.88 19.94
CA LEU A 382 24.76 19.99 19.11
C LEU A 382 26.01 20.65 19.71
N LEU A 383 25.99 20.98 21.01
CA LEU A 383 27.09 21.63 21.70
C LEU A 383 28.33 20.73 21.77
N SER A 384 28.17 19.44 22.10
CA SER A 384 29.31 18.53 22.16
C SER A 384 29.97 18.33 20.80
N ASN A 385 29.20 18.28 19.71
CA ASN A 385 29.73 18.26 18.34
C ASN A 385 30.48 19.55 18.00
N ALA A 386 29.91 20.72 18.33
CA ALA A 386 30.52 22.02 18.08
C ALA A 386 31.84 22.20 18.84
N ILE A 387 31.86 21.85 20.13
CA ILE A 387 33.06 21.90 20.99
C ILE A 387 34.15 21.00 20.43
N LYS A 388 33.81 19.75 20.09
CA LYS A 388 34.76 18.75 19.62
C LYS A 388 35.40 19.15 18.29
N ASN A 389 34.62 19.75 17.38
CA ASN A 389 35.09 20.10 16.05
C ASN A 389 35.79 21.48 16.01
N SER A 390 35.73 22.25 17.08
CA SER A 390 36.35 23.58 17.15
C SER A 390 37.80 23.50 17.64
N PRO A 391 38.71 24.34 17.10
CA PRO A 391 40.10 24.41 17.56
C PRO A 391 40.19 25.00 18.98
N ALA A 392 41.21 24.59 19.74
CA ALA A 392 41.46 25.13 21.08
C ALA A 392 41.67 26.66 21.04
N GLY A 393 41.09 27.37 22.01
CA GLY A 393 41.07 28.82 22.11
C GLY A 393 39.92 29.50 21.36
N SER A 394 39.16 28.77 20.55
CA SER A 394 37.99 29.32 19.85
C SER A 394 36.75 29.39 20.75
N THR A 395 35.74 30.11 20.27
CA THR A 395 34.46 30.29 20.97
C THR A 395 33.34 29.66 20.16
N VAL A 396 32.66 28.66 20.70
CA VAL A 396 31.39 28.16 20.14
C VAL A 396 30.30 29.15 20.53
N GLU A 397 29.59 29.65 19.52
CA GLU A 397 28.60 30.70 19.69
C GLU A 397 27.18 30.13 19.64
N ILE A 398 26.37 30.47 20.63
CA ILE A 398 24.94 30.18 20.64
C ILE A 398 24.21 31.48 20.35
N ARG A 399 23.56 31.53 19.20
CA ARG A 399 22.80 32.69 18.73
C ARG A 399 21.32 32.40 18.81
N GLY A 400 20.57 33.38 19.29
CA GLY A 400 19.12 33.33 19.32
C GLY A 400 18.50 34.35 18.39
N THR A 401 17.52 33.93 17.60
CA THR A 401 16.64 34.85 16.86
C THR A 401 15.20 34.41 17.05
N ARG A 402 14.26 35.35 17.05
CA ARG A 402 12.83 35.11 17.17
C ARG A 402 12.11 35.94 16.11
N ASP A 403 11.15 35.33 15.42
CA ASP A 403 10.31 35.99 14.40
C ASP A 403 8.82 36.06 14.79
N GLY A 404 8.53 35.95 16.09
CA GLY A 404 7.18 36.00 16.66
C GLY A 404 6.44 34.66 16.64
N VAL A 405 6.72 33.81 15.64
CA VAL A 405 6.10 32.48 15.49
C VAL A 405 7.07 31.37 15.90
N ARG A 406 8.36 31.56 15.62
CA ARG A 406 9.42 30.60 15.91
C ARG A 406 10.57 31.27 16.64
N ALA A 407 11.23 30.49 17.48
CA ALA A 407 12.52 30.78 18.05
C ALA A 407 13.56 29.88 17.38
N ARG A 408 14.57 30.50 16.78
CA ARG A 408 15.70 29.84 16.15
C ARG A 408 16.91 29.91 17.07
N ILE A 409 17.37 28.74 17.49
CA ILE A 409 18.65 28.54 18.16
C ILE A 409 19.67 28.15 17.11
N ALA A 410 20.77 28.90 16.99
CA ALA A 410 21.88 28.56 16.12
C ALA A 410 23.13 28.28 16.96
N VAL A 411 23.72 27.10 16.81
CA VAL A 411 24.99 26.70 17.44
C VAL A 411 26.06 26.72 16.36
N ARG A 412 27.00 27.67 16.47
CA ARG A 412 28.07 27.88 15.50
C ARG A 412 29.41 27.42 16.07
N ASP A 413 30.10 26.58 15.30
CA ASP A 413 31.48 26.15 15.54
C ASP A 413 32.47 26.84 14.59
N HIS A 414 33.76 26.73 14.91
CA HIS A 414 34.86 27.25 14.09
C HIS A 414 35.77 26.13 13.56
N GLY A 415 35.18 24.96 13.30
CA GLY A 415 35.91 23.78 12.83
C GLY A 415 36.21 23.77 11.33
N GLY A 416 36.62 22.59 10.84
CA GLY A 416 36.90 22.35 9.41
C GLY A 416 35.68 22.42 8.49
N GLY A 417 34.47 22.64 9.04
CA GLY A 417 33.22 22.63 8.29
C GLY A 417 32.82 21.22 7.82
N ILE A 418 31.71 21.16 7.09
CA ILE A 418 31.10 19.91 6.59
C ILE A 418 31.28 19.85 5.08
N PRO A 419 31.89 18.79 4.52
CA PRO A 419 31.98 18.59 3.07
C PRO A 419 30.60 18.58 2.42
N GLU A 420 30.47 19.21 1.24
CA GLU A 420 29.18 19.36 0.56
C GLU A 420 28.51 18.01 0.24
N ALA A 421 29.31 17.02 -0.15
CA ALA A 421 28.84 15.64 -0.39
C ALA A 421 28.28 14.97 0.88
N PHE A 422 28.71 15.39 2.07
CA PHE A 422 28.27 14.81 3.34
C PHE A 422 27.07 15.56 3.96
N ARG A 423 26.79 16.80 3.53
CA ARG A 423 25.69 17.62 4.09
C ARG A 423 24.31 16.96 3.95
N ALA A 424 24.05 16.29 2.82
CA ALA A 424 22.76 15.62 2.60
C ALA A 424 22.54 14.41 3.52
N ARG A 425 23.64 13.80 4.00
CA ARG A 425 23.62 12.54 4.75
C ARG A 425 23.91 12.72 6.23
N ILE A 426 24.12 13.94 6.71
CA ILE A 426 24.60 14.20 8.07
C ILE A 426 23.57 13.83 9.16
N PHE A 427 22.29 13.81 8.82
CA PHE A 427 21.21 13.39 9.71
C PHE A 427 20.76 11.94 9.49
N GLU A 428 21.42 11.20 8.59
CA GLU A 428 21.19 9.75 8.43
C GLU A 428 21.75 8.97 9.63
N LYS A 429 21.16 7.81 9.91
CA LYS A 429 21.62 6.90 10.96
C LYS A 429 23.04 6.42 10.67
N PHE A 430 23.89 6.38 11.69
CA PHE A 430 25.28 5.90 11.64
C PHE A 430 26.19 6.66 10.68
N SER A 431 25.82 7.89 10.30
CA SER A 431 26.56 8.70 9.34
C SER A 431 27.81 9.36 9.96
N GLN A 432 28.98 9.21 9.33
CA GLN A 432 30.26 9.82 9.74
C GLN A 432 31.06 10.29 8.52
N ALA A 433 31.81 11.40 8.64
CA ALA A 433 32.32 12.15 7.49
C ALA A 433 33.61 11.62 6.81
N ASP A 434 34.47 10.82 7.46
CA ASP A 434 35.52 9.95 6.85
C ASP A 434 36.51 9.40 7.90
N GLU A 435 37.11 8.22 7.61
CA GLU A 435 37.91 7.39 8.54
C GLU A 435 39.38 7.80 8.76
N ARG A 436 39.89 8.82 8.07
CA ARG A 436 41.35 9.09 7.98
C ARG A 436 41.96 9.92 9.11
N ASP A 437 41.15 10.56 9.96
CA ASP A 437 41.63 11.35 11.11
C ASP A 437 41.19 10.77 12.46
N ARG A 438 41.57 9.52 12.73
CA ARG A 438 41.28 8.78 13.98
C ARG A 438 41.95 9.33 15.25
N ARG A 439 42.58 10.50 15.23
CA ARG A 439 43.17 11.10 16.43
C ARG A 439 42.15 12.00 17.09
N VAL A 440 41.44 11.41 18.07
CA VAL A 440 40.60 12.04 19.11
C VAL A 440 39.08 12.07 18.81
N GLY A 441 38.39 10.99 19.22
CA GLY A 441 36.98 11.01 19.64
C GLY A 441 35.94 10.67 18.56
N THR A 442 35.72 9.40 18.24
CA THR A 442 34.65 8.96 17.31
C THR A 442 33.26 9.09 17.95
N GLY A 443 32.35 9.84 17.32
CA GLY A 443 30.92 9.89 17.67
C GLY A 443 30.20 8.59 17.30
N THR A 444 28.92 8.46 17.67
CA THR A 444 28.11 7.25 17.42
C THR A 444 27.44 7.28 16.04
N GLY A 445 27.38 8.46 15.40
CA GLY A 445 26.61 8.68 14.17
C GLY A 445 25.08 8.66 14.39
N LEU A 446 24.62 8.53 15.64
CA LEU A 446 23.19 8.52 15.98
C LEU A 446 22.69 9.86 16.51
N GLY A 447 23.55 10.65 17.16
CA GLY A 447 23.15 11.86 17.86
C GLY A 447 22.42 12.89 16.99
N LEU A 448 22.88 13.15 15.76
CA LEU A 448 22.22 14.12 14.86
C LEU A 448 20.90 13.59 14.30
N HIS A 449 20.80 12.28 14.03
CA HIS A 449 19.55 11.66 13.64
C HIS A 449 18.49 11.76 14.75
N ILE A 450 18.87 11.41 15.99
CA ILE A 450 18.01 11.54 17.17
C ILE A 450 17.60 13.01 17.36
N THR A 451 18.54 13.95 17.20
CA THR A 451 18.26 15.38 17.25
C THR A 451 17.19 15.79 16.23
N GLN A 452 17.31 15.36 14.98
CA GLN A 452 16.32 15.66 13.94
C GLN A 452 14.93 15.14 14.35
N VAL A 453 14.83 13.87 14.71
CA VAL A 453 13.53 13.25 15.01
C VAL A 453 12.88 13.85 16.26
N LEU A 454 13.67 14.14 17.31
CA LEU A 454 13.16 14.79 18.53
C LEU A 454 12.63 16.19 18.24
N VAL A 455 13.39 16.99 17.48
CA VAL A 455 12.98 18.35 17.08
C VAL A 455 11.69 18.30 16.24
N GLU A 456 11.60 17.40 15.26
CA GLU A 456 10.40 17.23 14.43
C GLU A 456 9.17 16.79 15.25
N ARG A 457 9.32 15.85 16.21
CA ARG A 457 8.23 15.45 17.13
C ARG A 457 7.84 16.57 18.11
N MET A 458 8.73 17.51 18.37
CA MET A 458 8.43 18.77 19.07
C MET A 458 7.91 19.88 18.12
N HIS A 459 7.57 19.51 16.88
CA HIS A 459 7.06 20.40 15.82
C HIS A 459 8.05 21.50 15.40
N GLY A 460 9.33 21.27 15.61
CA GLY A 460 10.41 22.12 15.16
C GLY A 460 11.03 21.69 13.83
N MET A 461 12.08 22.38 13.43
CA MET A 461 12.92 22.01 12.28
C MET A 461 14.40 22.08 12.66
N VAL A 462 15.21 21.19 12.11
CA VAL A 462 16.67 21.25 12.23
C VAL A 462 17.30 21.49 10.86
N GLY A 463 18.38 22.27 10.83
CA GLY A 463 19.13 22.52 9.61
C GLY A 463 20.61 22.74 9.89
N VAL A 464 21.41 22.73 8.82
CA VAL A 464 22.84 23.01 8.91
C VAL A 464 23.31 23.91 7.77
N VAL A 465 24.06 24.94 8.14
CA VAL A 465 24.78 25.82 7.22
C VAL A 465 26.25 25.65 7.51
N SER A 466 27.02 25.18 6.53
CA SER A 466 28.46 25.03 6.69
C SER A 466 29.16 25.28 5.37
N THR A 467 30.31 25.91 5.46
CA THR A 467 31.25 26.08 4.35
C THR A 467 32.54 25.37 4.74
N PRO A 468 33.12 24.50 3.90
CA PRO A 468 34.38 23.85 4.19
C PRO A 468 35.45 24.87 4.61
N GLY A 469 36.16 24.56 5.70
CA GLY A 469 37.20 25.41 6.30
C GLY A 469 36.70 26.61 7.13
N HIS A 470 35.39 26.84 7.25
CA HIS A 470 34.83 28.01 7.95
C HIS A 470 33.82 27.64 9.07
N GLY A 471 33.88 26.40 9.56
CA GLY A 471 32.99 25.88 10.60
C GLY A 471 31.59 25.47 10.10
N ALA A 472 30.76 25.01 11.02
CA ALA A 472 29.36 24.71 10.79
C ALA A 472 28.44 25.44 11.78
N GLU A 473 27.23 25.75 11.32
CA GLU A 473 26.16 26.34 12.10
C GLU A 473 24.94 25.43 12.02
N PHE A 474 24.63 24.78 13.14
CA PHE A 474 23.42 23.98 13.30
C PHE A 474 22.29 24.86 13.82
N ARG A 475 21.13 24.79 13.18
CA ARG A 475 19.96 25.60 13.50
C ARG A 475 18.82 24.71 13.97
N VAL A 476 18.19 25.07 15.07
CA VAL A 476 16.98 24.43 15.62
C VAL A 476 15.89 25.50 15.73
N ASP A 477 14.80 25.31 15.00
CA ASP A 477 13.64 26.19 14.98
C ASP A 477 12.52 25.56 15.81
N LEU A 478 12.03 26.24 16.84
CA LEU A 478 10.94 25.79 17.71
C LEU A 478 9.78 26.79 17.73
N PRO A 479 8.52 26.35 17.86
CA PRO A 479 7.37 27.25 17.98
C PRO A 479 7.31 27.95 19.35
N THR A 480 6.96 29.25 19.39
CA THR A 480 6.95 30.07 20.62
C THR A 480 5.55 30.41 21.17
N GLY A 481 5.42 30.52 22.50
CA GLY A 481 4.44 31.31 23.28
C GLY A 481 2.98 31.20 22.87
N ASP A 482 2.58 31.98 21.86
CA ASP A 482 1.22 32.00 21.33
C ASP A 482 1.04 31.09 20.10
N ALA A 483 2.09 30.71 19.37
CA ALA A 483 2.03 29.71 18.29
C ALA A 483 2.02 28.25 18.81
N ALA A 484 2.26 28.06 20.12
CA ALA A 484 2.03 26.80 20.81
C ALA A 484 0.56 26.64 21.24
N ALA A 485 -0.14 27.75 21.54
CA ALA A 485 -1.58 27.79 21.86
C ALA A 485 -2.45 27.97 20.60
N VAL A 486 -1.97 28.78 19.65
CA VAL A 486 -2.29 28.78 18.22
C VAL A 486 -1.40 27.75 17.54
N LEU A 487 -1.38 26.54 18.09
CA LEU A 487 -1.26 25.40 17.20
C LEU A 487 -2.45 25.56 16.23
N PRO A 488 -2.24 25.53 14.90
CA PRO A 488 -3.34 25.14 14.03
C PRO A 488 -3.92 23.87 14.64
N PRO A 489 -5.21 23.54 14.44
CA PRO A 489 -5.69 22.21 14.79
C PRO A 489 -4.63 21.21 14.31
N ALA A 490 -4.39 20.12 15.05
CA ALA A 490 -3.24 19.22 14.88
C ALA A 490 -2.93 18.77 13.42
N ARG A 491 -3.81 19.14 12.49
CA ARG A 491 -3.70 19.22 11.05
C ARG A 491 -4.34 20.55 10.53
N PRO A 492 -3.75 21.30 9.57
CA PRO A 492 -4.35 22.51 8.97
C PRO A 492 -5.81 22.32 8.55
N THR A 493 -6.69 23.31 8.73
CA THR A 493 -8.12 23.12 8.44
C THR A 493 -8.40 23.13 6.94
N ALA A 494 -8.92 22.04 6.41
CA ALA A 494 -9.48 21.98 5.07
C ALA A 494 -11.01 22.06 5.16
N PHE A 495 -11.61 22.99 4.44
CA PHE A 495 -13.06 23.12 4.36
C PHE A 495 -13.57 22.50 3.06
N VAL A 496 -14.42 21.49 3.16
CA VAL A 496 -14.93 20.69 2.05
C VAL A 496 -16.38 21.10 1.76
N ILE A 497 -16.64 21.60 0.56
CA ILE A 497 -17.95 22.08 0.13
C ILE A 497 -18.40 21.26 -1.06
N ASP A 498 -19.31 20.32 -0.83
CA ASP A 498 -19.90 19.51 -1.89
C ASP A 498 -21.35 19.22 -1.48
N PRO A 499 -22.36 19.42 -2.34
CA PRO A 499 -23.73 19.10 -1.99
C PRO A 499 -23.92 17.59 -1.71
N ASP A 500 -23.11 16.72 -2.34
CA ASP A 500 -23.20 15.28 -2.22
C ASP A 500 -22.50 14.80 -0.94
N ALA A 501 -23.29 14.19 -0.05
CA ALA A 501 -22.80 13.69 1.23
C ALA A 501 -21.72 12.60 1.08
N ALA A 502 -21.83 11.74 0.06
CA ALA A 502 -20.84 10.69 -0.20
C ALA A 502 -19.52 11.27 -0.72
N ALA A 503 -19.60 12.28 -1.58
CA ALA A 503 -18.43 13.01 -2.06
C ALA A 503 -17.74 13.76 -0.91
N ARG A 504 -18.49 14.46 -0.05
CA ARG A 504 -17.94 15.09 1.16
C ARG A 504 -17.21 14.09 2.04
N ALA A 505 -17.81 12.93 2.33
CA ALA A 505 -17.21 11.92 3.18
C ALA A 505 -15.89 11.39 2.59
N ARG A 506 -15.85 11.13 1.27
CA ARG A 506 -14.63 10.68 0.58
C ARG A 506 -13.51 11.72 0.63
N ILE A 507 -13.81 12.98 0.28
CA ILE A 507 -12.83 14.07 0.29
C ILE A 507 -12.31 14.30 1.71
N THR A 508 -13.21 14.28 2.70
CA THR A 508 -12.87 14.40 4.13
C THR A 508 -11.93 13.28 4.55
N ALA A 509 -12.24 12.01 4.22
CA ALA A 509 -11.40 10.87 4.54
C ALA A 509 -10.02 10.93 3.86
N ALA A 510 -9.96 11.35 2.59
CA ALA A 510 -8.70 11.50 1.84
C ALA A 510 -7.79 12.60 2.41
N LEU A 511 -8.39 13.69 2.92
CA LEU A 511 -7.65 14.81 3.50
C LEU A 511 -7.33 14.62 4.98
N ALA A 512 -8.10 13.80 5.69
CA ALA A 512 -7.96 13.55 7.13
C ALA A 512 -6.52 13.27 7.59
N PRO A 513 -5.66 12.51 6.87
CA PRO A 513 -4.28 12.25 7.31
C PRO A 513 -3.42 13.50 7.51
N ARG A 514 -3.75 14.62 6.83
CA ARG A 514 -2.95 15.85 6.82
C ARG A 514 -3.72 17.13 7.12
N PHE A 515 -5.05 17.10 7.05
CA PHE A 515 -5.91 18.25 7.33
C PHE A 515 -6.96 17.92 8.40
N ALA A 516 -7.32 18.92 9.21
CA ALA A 516 -8.52 18.86 10.05
C ALA A 516 -9.69 19.27 9.16
N THR A 517 -10.56 18.33 8.84
CA THR A 517 -11.57 18.54 7.79
C THR A 517 -12.89 18.98 8.40
N LEU A 518 -13.43 20.09 7.90
CA LEU A 518 -14.81 20.52 8.13
C LEU A 518 -15.55 20.40 6.80
N ALA A 519 -16.78 19.89 6.82
CA ALA A 519 -17.52 19.63 5.59
C ALA A 519 -18.92 20.23 5.66
N ALA A 520 -19.37 20.87 4.58
CA ALA A 520 -20.69 21.47 4.47
C ALA A 520 -21.28 21.28 3.08
N ALA A 521 -22.61 21.34 3.00
CA ALA A 521 -23.34 21.24 1.73
C ALA A 521 -23.31 22.54 0.94
N ASP A 522 -23.15 23.68 1.62
CA ASP A 522 -23.20 25.01 1.03
C ASP A 522 -21.98 25.87 1.40
N PRO A 523 -21.68 26.90 0.59
CA PRO A 523 -20.62 27.87 0.89
C PRO A 523 -20.90 28.78 2.10
N GLU A 524 -22.16 29.02 2.44
CA GLU A 524 -22.54 29.95 3.53
C GLU A 524 -22.16 29.39 4.91
N ALA A 525 -22.09 28.07 5.06
CA ALA A 525 -21.55 27.40 6.24
C ALA A 525 -20.10 27.79 6.53
N LEU A 526 -19.29 28.14 5.51
CA LEU A 526 -17.93 28.64 5.72
C LEU A 526 -17.94 30.01 6.42
N ALA A 527 -18.89 30.89 6.08
CA ALA A 527 -19.07 32.18 6.75
C ALA A 527 -19.60 31.99 8.19
N ALA A 528 -20.52 31.04 8.40
CA ALA A 528 -21.11 30.74 9.71
C ALA A 528 -20.14 30.05 10.69
N ALA A 529 -19.15 29.32 10.19
CA ALA A 529 -18.22 28.53 11.01
C ALA A 529 -17.19 29.37 11.80
N ALA A 530 -17.16 30.69 11.63
CA ALA A 530 -16.23 31.62 12.30
C ALA A 530 -14.74 31.19 12.21
N ILE A 531 -14.38 30.48 11.13
CA ILE A 531 -13.01 29.99 10.90
C ILE A 531 -12.17 31.18 10.45
N THR A 532 -11.15 31.55 11.22
CA THR A 532 -10.38 32.78 11.02
C THR A 532 -9.59 32.82 9.70
N ALA A 533 -9.33 31.67 9.06
CA ALA A 533 -8.98 31.49 7.66
C ALA A 533 -8.71 29.98 7.39
N PRO A 534 -9.45 29.29 6.50
CA PRO A 534 -9.14 27.90 6.17
C PRO A 534 -7.82 27.81 5.40
N ALA A 535 -7.01 26.78 5.69
CA ALA A 535 -5.75 26.53 4.99
C ALA A 535 -5.96 26.00 3.58
N LEU A 536 -7.15 25.46 3.29
CA LEU A 536 -7.57 24.99 1.98
C LEU A 536 -9.10 24.94 1.92
N VAL A 537 -9.68 25.37 0.81
CA VAL A 537 -11.09 25.10 0.49
C VAL A 537 -11.15 24.15 -0.68
N VAL A 538 -11.80 23.01 -0.52
CA VAL A 538 -12.06 22.05 -1.61
C VAL A 538 -13.54 22.11 -1.94
N ALA A 539 -13.88 22.47 -3.18
CA ALA A 539 -15.27 22.66 -3.57
C ALA A 539 -15.60 22.03 -4.92
N ASP A 540 -16.83 21.51 -5.04
CA ASP A 540 -17.42 21.17 -6.34
C ASP A 540 -18.55 22.18 -6.68
N PRO A 541 -18.31 23.15 -7.56
CA PRO A 541 -19.32 24.12 -7.97
C PRO A 541 -20.30 23.56 -9.02
N SER A 542 -20.06 22.36 -9.55
CA SER A 542 -20.85 21.80 -10.67
C SER A 542 -22.16 21.12 -10.25
N ARG A 543 -22.34 20.89 -8.95
CA ARG A 543 -23.54 20.26 -8.39
C ARG A 543 -24.25 21.29 -7.51
N GLY A 544 -25.37 21.81 -7.97
CA GLY A 544 -26.12 22.88 -7.29
C GLY A 544 -27.29 23.36 -8.15
N ARG A 545 -28.15 24.22 -7.59
CA ARG A 545 -29.23 24.88 -8.35
C ARG A 545 -28.74 26.08 -9.18
N ASP A 546 -27.61 26.65 -8.79
CA ASP A 546 -27.04 27.85 -9.39
C ASP A 546 -25.97 27.54 -10.44
N ALA A 547 -25.69 28.50 -11.32
CA ALA A 547 -24.64 28.38 -12.32
C ALA A 547 -23.26 28.23 -11.65
N PRO A 548 -22.39 27.29 -12.09
CA PRO A 548 -21.10 27.01 -11.46
C PRO A 548 -20.18 28.23 -11.30
N GLU A 549 -20.22 29.19 -12.23
CA GLU A 549 -19.43 30.43 -12.16
C GLU A 549 -19.91 31.39 -11.06
N ALA A 550 -21.21 31.38 -10.76
CA ALA A 550 -21.77 32.18 -9.67
C ALA A 550 -21.36 31.59 -8.32
N VAL A 551 -21.44 30.25 -8.19
CA VAL A 551 -21.00 29.53 -6.99
C VAL A 551 -19.50 29.73 -6.74
N ALA A 552 -18.67 29.64 -7.79
CA ALA A 552 -17.22 29.88 -7.67
C ALA A 552 -16.89 31.31 -7.20
N ARG A 553 -17.52 32.34 -7.77
CA ARG A 553 -17.34 33.74 -7.33
C ARG A 553 -17.75 33.92 -5.87
N ARG A 554 -18.89 33.35 -5.48
CA ARG A 554 -19.37 33.40 -4.09
C ARG A 554 -18.40 32.70 -3.12
N LEU A 555 -17.86 31.54 -3.52
CA LEU A 555 -16.83 30.84 -2.75
C LEU A 555 -15.57 31.69 -2.56
N ARG A 556 -15.11 32.41 -3.59
CA ARG A 556 -13.95 33.30 -3.49
C ARG A 556 -14.21 34.51 -2.59
N GLU A 557 -15.42 35.09 -2.62
CA GLU A 557 -15.82 36.16 -1.70
C GLU A 557 -15.78 35.71 -0.23
N ILE A 558 -16.30 34.52 0.07
CA ILE A 558 -16.38 33.98 1.44
C ILE A 558 -15.03 33.47 1.93
N ALA A 559 -14.28 32.75 1.07
CA ALA A 559 -12.98 32.18 1.42
C ALA A 559 -11.85 33.23 1.47
N GLY A 560 -12.05 34.41 0.86
CA GLY A 560 -11.07 35.48 0.81
C GLY A 560 -9.74 35.04 0.17
N PRO A 561 -8.58 35.27 0.83
CA PRO A 561 -7.28 34.92 0.28
C PRO A 561 -6.95 33.43 0.37
N ALA A 562 -7.81 32.60 0.96
CA ALA A 562 -7.54 31.18 1.12
C ALA A 562 -7.37 30.47 -0.24
N PRO A 563 -6.46 29.48 -0.32
CA PRO A 563 -6.29 28.68 -1.52
C PRO A 563 -7.52 27.80 -1.76
N ILE A 564 -7.99 27.75 -3.02
CA ILE A 564 -9.19 27.00 -3.43
C ILE A 564 -8.79 25.94 -4.44
N LEU A 565 -9.19 24.69 -4.18
CA LEU A 565 -9.11 23.58 -5.11
C LEU A 565 -10.52 23.23 -5.60
N LEU A 566 -10.77 23.40 -6.89
CA LEU A 566 -12.01 22.95 -7.51
C LEU A 566 -11.88 21.47 -7.87
N TYR A 567 -12.60 20.63 -7.14
CA TYR A 567 -12.63 19.19 -7.34
C TYR A 567 -13.86 18.83 -8.17
N THR A 568 -13.74 18.90 -9.50
CA THR A 568 -14.88 18.78 -10.40
C THR A 568 -14.49 18.26 -11.78
N ASP A 569 -15.36 17.43 -12.38
CA ASP A 569 -15.17 16.86 -13.72
C ASP A 569 -15.53 17.83 -14.84
N ASP A 570 -16.40 18.79 -14.52
CA ASP A 570 -16.95 19.73 -15.48
C ASP A 570 -16.56 21.16 -15.08
N VAL A 571 -16.54 22.05 -16.05
CA VAL A 571 -16.29 23.49 -15.92
C VAL A 571 -14.82 23.95 -15.88
N SER A 572 -14.27 24.20 -17.08
CA SER A 572 -13.05 25.01 -17.27
C SER A 572 -13.29 26.50 -16.96
N ALA A 573 -14.53 27.01 -17.09
CA ALA A 573 -14.85 28.42 -16.90
C ALA A 573 -14.88 28.89 -15.43
N ALA A 574 -15.33 28.05 -14.49
CA ALA A 574 -15.39 28.36 -13.07
C ALA A 574 -13.99 28.48 -12.44
N ALA A 575 -13.04 27.62 -12.84
CA ALA A 575 -11.65 27.70 -12.41
C ALA A 575 -10.97 29.00 -12.91
N THR A 576 -11.22 29.38 -14.16
CA THR A 576 -10.73 30.64 -14.74
C THR A 576 -11.32 31.86 -14.04
N ALA A 577 -12.60 31.82 -13.67
CA ALA A 577 -13.30 32.95 -13.04
C ALA A 577 -12.70 33.38 -11.69
N ILE A 578 -12.06 32.46 -10.97
CA ILE A 578 -11.50 32.73 -9.63
C ILE A 578 -10.01 32.38 -9.49
N ALA A 579 -9.32 32.12 -10.61
CA ALA A 579 -7.92 31.68 -10.65
C ALA A 579 -7.62 30.55 -9.64
N ALA A 580 -8.47 29.52 -9.61
CA ALA A 580 -8.32 28.38 -8.71
C ALA A 580 -7.70 27.16 -9.43
N ASP A 581 -6.94 26.37 -8.69
CA ASP A 581 -6.46 25.08 -9.17
C ASP A 581 -7.63 24.11 -9.36
N ARG A 582 -7.51 23.25 -10.38
CA ARG A 582 -8.55 22.27 -10.74
C ARG A 582 -8.00 20.85 -10.64
N LEU A 583 -8.82 19.94 -10.12
CA LEU A 583 -8.55 18.51 -10.14
C LEU A 583 -9.83 17.76 -10.55
N PRO A 584 -9.80 16.94 -11.61
CA PRO A 584 -10.96 16.15 -12.04
C PRO A 584 -11.33 15.10 -10.99
N LYS A 585 -12.62 14.76 -10.86
CA LYS A 585 -13.08 13.68 -9.96
C LYS A 585 -12.82 12.30 -10.56
N ARG A 586 -13.04 12.14 -11.88
CA ARG A 586 -12.79 10.91 -12.65
C ARG A 586 -11.29 10.66 -12.81
N GLY A 587 -10.86 9.47 -12.41
CA GLY A 587 -9.47 9.01 -12.56
C GLY A 587 -8.50 9.56 -11.51
N THR A 588 -8.98 10.34 -10.54
CA THR A 588 -8.17 10.86 -9.43
C THR A 588 -8.34 9.98 -8.19
N ASP A 589 -7.25 9.35 -7.76
CA ASP A 589 -7.17 8.61 -6.50
C ASP A 589 -7.01 9.55 -5.29
N ASP A 590 -7.20 9.01 -4.09
CA ASP A 590 -7.16 9.78 -2.85
C ASP A 590 -5.76 10.38 -2.59
N ASP A 591 -4.70 9.69 -3.04
CA ASP A 591 -3.33 10.18 -2.95
C ASP A 591 -3.07 11.38 -3.89
N ALA A 592 -3.64 11.39 -5.09
CA ALA A 592 -3.57 12.51 -6.01
C ALA A 592 -4.33 13.72 -5.50
N LEU A 593 -5.51 13.51 -4.90
CA LEU A 593 -6.26 14.55 -4.19
C LEU A 593 -5.44 15.14 -3.04
N LEU A 594 -4.82 14.30 -2.22
CA LEU A 594 -3.98 14.73 -1.11
C LEU A 594 -2.72 15.47 -1.60
N ARG A 595 -2.06 15.02 -2.67
CA ARG A 595 -0.90 15.71 -3.27
C ARG A 595 -1.29 17.09 -3.81
N ALA A 596 -2.40 17.20 -4.52
CA ALA A 596 -2.90 18.48 -5.04
C ALA A 596 -3.25 19.44 -3.89
N ALA A 597 -4.01 18.96 -2.90
CA ALA A 597 -4.37 19.72 -1.71
C ALA A 597 -3.13 20.27 -0.97
N ARG A 598 -2.07 19.48 -0.84
CA ARG A 598 -0.82 19.91 -0.19
C ARG A 598 -0.06 20.96 -0.98
N ARG A 599 0.03 20.80 -2.31
CA ARG A 599 0.68 21.77 -3.20
C ARG A 599 0.01 23.14 -3.13
N ILE A 600 -1.33 23.16 -3.05
CA ILE A 600 -2.13 24.38 -3.08
C ILE A 600 -2.18 25.05 -1.70
N ALA A 601 -2.22 24.27 -0.62
CA ALA A 601 -2.17 24.79 0.75
C ALA A 601 -0.80 25.36 1.15
N HIS A 602 0.30 24.92 0.50
CA HIS A 602 1.67 25.36 0.80
C HIS A 602 2.50 25.60 -0.49
N PRO A 603 2.30 26.74 -1.18
CA PRO A 603 2.96 27.01 -2.46
C PRO A 603 4.49 27.17 -2.38
N ASP A 604 5.06 27.49 -1.20
CA ASP A 604 6.52 27.65 -1.00
C ASP A 604 7.26 26.33 -0.71
N GLY A 605 6.55 25.21 -0.64
CA GLY A 605 7.13 23.87 -0.45
C GLY A 605 7.58 23.26 -1.78
N GLY A 606 8.85 23.44 -2.15
CA GLY A 606 9.46 22.78 -3.30
C GLY A 606 9.29 21.25 -3.29
N PRO A 607 9.41 20.58 -4.45
CA PRO A 607 9.06 19.17 -4.60
C PRO A 607 10.06 18.28 -3.83
N HIS A 608 9.63 17.77 -2.68
CA HIS A 608 10.37 16.75 -1.94
C HIS A 608 10.06 15.36 -2.51
N ARG A 609 11.11 14.71 -3.03
CA ARG A 609 11.18 13.29 -3.37
C ARG A 609 11.45 12.45 -2.12
#